data_AF-A0A7X6I6N5-F1
#
_entry.id   AF-A0A7X6I6N5-F1
#
_cell.length_a   1.000
_cell.length_b   1.000
_cell.length_c   1.000
_cell.angle_alpha   90.00
_cell.angle_beta   90.00
_cell.angle_gamma   90.00
#
_symmetry.space_group_name_H-M   'P 1'
#
loop_
_entity.id
_entity.type
_entity.pdbx_description
1 polymer ?
#
loop_
_entity_poly.entity_id
_entity_poly.type
_entity_poly.pdbx_seq_one_letter_code
_entity_poly.pdbx_strand_id
1 'polypeptide(L)' 'MREPCGNGHAGTTFTATARAGRDAAIAAELATPDAFDRGIAGLERTAPGGGVFCCTFFKAVAAGKGDRG' A
#
# COMPACT_ATOMS: atom_id res chain seq x y z
N MET A 1 1.38 27.84 15.52
CA MET A 1 0.89 27.23 14.27
C MET A 1 1.67 25.94 14.05
N ARG A 2 1.08 24.76 14.20
CA ARG A 2 1.74 23.45 13.96
C ARG A 2 0.96 22.74 12.85
N GLU A 3 1.70 22.29 11.84
CA GLU A 3 1.22 21.70 10.58
C GLU A 3 0.22 20.55 10.80
N PRO A 4 -0.78 20.36 9.93
CA PRO A 4 -1.64 19.17 9.99
C PRO A 4 -0.79 17.92 9.73
N CYS A 5 -0.80 17.02 10.71
CA CYS A 5 -0.03 15.76 10.78
C CYS A 5 -0.49 14.68 9.75
N GLY A 6 -1.14 15.06 8.64
CA GLY A 6 -1.92 14.15 7.80
C GLY A 6 -1.20 13.51 6.60
N ASN A 7 0.00 13.98 6.23
CA ASN A 7 0.63 13.63 4.94
C ASN A 7 1.71 12.54 5.01
N GLY A 8 1.68 11.66 6.01
CA GLY A 8 2.63 10.56 6.16
C GLY A 8 2.51 9.51 5.03
N HIS A 9 3.67 9.02 4.56
CA HIS A 9 3.88 8.05 3.46
C HIS A 9 2.92 6.83 3.43
N ALA A 10 2.33 6.45 4.57
CA ALA A 10 1.38 5.35 4.68
C ALA A 10 0.03 5.63 3.99
N GLY A 11 -0.45 6.88 4.00
CA GLY A 11 -1.77 7.22 3.44
C GLY A 11 -1.77 7.40 1.92
N THR A 12 -0.70 7.97 1.37
CA THR A 12 -0.62 8.34 -0.05
C THR A 12 -0.01 7.24 -0.92
N THR A 13 1.10 6.62 -0.51
CA THR A 13 1.79 5.61 -1.34
C THR A 13 0.99 4.31 -1.45
N PHE A 14 0.47 3.79 -0.34
CA PHE A 14 -0.22 2.50 -0.34
C PHE A 14 -1.60 2.56 -1.01
N THR A 15 -2.34 3.64 -0.76
CA THR A 15 -3.62 3.89 -1.43
C THR A 15 -3.42 4.10 -2.94
N ALA A 16 -2.36 4.80 -3.36
CA ALA A 16 -2.03 4.94 -4.77
C ALA A 16 -1.69 3.58 -5.43
N THR A 17 -0.89 2.74 -4.75
CA THR A 17 -0.58 1.39 -5.22
C THR A 17 -1.84 0.51 -5.33
N ALA A 18 -2.73 0.58 -4.34
CA ALA A 18 -3.99 -0.15 -4.38
C ALA A 18 -4.87 0.34 -5.55
N ARG A 19 -5.02 1.66 -5.75
CA ARG A 19 -5.75 2.23 -6.89
C ARG A 19 -5.20 1.76 -8.24
N ALA A 20 -3.89 1.66 -8.39
CA ALA A 20 -3.25 1.17 -9.62
C ALA A 20 -3.59 -0.30 -9.95
N GLY A 21 -3.90 -1.11 -8.93
CA GLY A 21 -4.29 -2.51 -9.09
C GLY A 21 -5.79 -2.74 -9.37
N ARG A 22 -6.63 -1.68 -9.38
CA ARG A 22 -8.09 -1.81 -9.45
C ARG A 22 -8.54 -2.63 -10.65
N ASP A 23 -8.14 -2.25 -11.87
CA ASP A 23 -8.63 -2.90 -13.09
C ASP A 23 -8.20 -4.37 -13.16
N ALA A 24 -6.99 -4.68 -12.69
CA ALA A 24 -6.52 -6.06 -12.58
C ALA A 24 -7.32 -6.87 -11.55
N ALA A 25 -7.70 -6.27 -10.41
CA ALA A 25 -8.50 -6.92 -9.38
C ALA A 25 -9.94 -7.17 -9.83
N ILE A 26 -10.54 -6.24 -10.58
CA ILE A 26 -11.88 -6.41 -11.17
C ILE A 26 -11.84 -7.46 -12.29
N ALA A 27 -10.84 -7.42 -13.17
CA ALA A 27 -10.69 -8.40 -14.25
C ALA A 27 -10.42 -9.82 -13.74
N ALA A 28 -9.77 -9.95 -12.58
CA ALA A 28 -9.55 -11.23 -11.89
C ALA A 28 -10.70 -11.65 -10.97
N GLU A 29 -11.82 -10.91 -10.95
CA GLU A 29 -13.01 -11.15 -10.11
C GLU A 29 -12.70 -11.23 -8.60
N LEU A 30 -11.60 -10.61 -8.16
CA LEU A 30 -11.18 -10.58 -6.75
C LEU A 30 -12.00 -9.58 -5.92
N ALA A 31 -12.64 -8.62 -6.57
CA ALA A 31 -13.54 -7.65 -5.95
C ALA A 31 -14.54 -7.12 -6.99
N THR A 32 -15.68 -6.61 -6.52
CA THR A 32 -16.58 -5.81 -7.35
C THR A 32 -16.12 -4.34 -7.35
N PRO A 33 -16.46 -3.55 -8.40
CA PRO A 33 -16.10 -2.12 -8.47
C PRO A 33 -16.48 -1.35 -7.20
N ASP A 34 -17.73 -1.49 -6.75
CA ASP A 34 -18.22 -0.88 -5.51
C ASP A 34 -17.48 -1.34 -4.26
N ALA A 35 -17.18 -2.65 -4.15
CA ALA A 35 -16.45 -3.16 -3.00
C ALA A 35 -15.01 -2.62 -2.95
N PHE A 36 -14.37 -2.50 -4.11
CA PHE A 36 -13.02 -1.96 -4.23
C PHE A 36 -12.99 -0.48 -3.83
N ASP A 37 -13.91 0.32 -4.36
CA ASP A 37 -13.96 1.76 -4.10
C ASP A 37 -14.30 2.07 -2.63
N ARG A 38 -15.16 1.25 -1.98
CA ARG A 38 -15.37 1.32 -0.53
C ARG A 38 -14.13 0.95 0.28
N GLY A 39 -13.32 -0.01 -0.19
CA GLY A 39 -12.05 -0.38 0.44
C GLY A 39 -11.04 0.76 0.43
N ILE A 40 -10.89 1.43 -0.72
CA ILE A 40 -10.03 2.62 -0.87
C ILE A 40 -10.48 3.75 0.06
N ALA A 41 -11.79 4.05 0.11
CA ALA A 41 -12.31 5.07 1.03
C ALA A 41 -12.10 4.68 2.52
N GLY A 42 -12.06 3.38 2.83
CA GLY A 42 -11.69 2.87 4.15
C GLY A 42 -10.23 3.16 4.50
N LEU A 43 -9.31 2.91 3.57
CA LEU A 43 -7.87 3.18 3.71
C LEU A 43 -7.56 4.68 3.85
N GLU A 44 -8.26 5.52 3.08
CA GLU A 44 -8.10 6.98 3.15
C GLU A 44 -8.60 7.55 4.49
N ARG A 45 -9.54 6.87 5.15
CA ARG A 45 -10.08 7.27 6.45
C ARG A 45 -9.22 6.83 7.64
N THR A 46 -8.43 5.77 7.51
CA THR A 46 -7.49 5.34 8.56
C THR A 46 -6.23 6.20 8.62
N ALA A 47 -5.86 6.86 7.52
CA ALA A 47 -4.64 7.66 7.42
C ALA A 47 -4.61 8.97 8.25
N PRO A 48 -5.70 9.76 8.40
CA PRO A 48 -5.68 11.00 9.17
C PRO A 48 -6.07 10.87 10.66
N GLY A 49 -6.64 9.72 11.08
CA GLY A 49 -7.41 9.64 12.34
C GLY A 49 -6.89 8.71 13.44
N GLY A 50 -5.67 8.18 13.32
CA GLY A 50 -5.09 7.26 14.32
C GLY A 50 -5.24 5.76 13.99
N GLY A 51 -5.45 5.41 12.72
CA GLY A 51 -5.31 4.04 12.25
C GLY A 51 -3.84 3.62 12.18
N VAL A 52 -3.50 2.44 12.70
CA VAL A 52 -2.15 1.89 12.59
C VAL A 52 -2.05 1.09 11.28
N PHE A 53 -1.08 1.44 10.44
CA PHE A 53 -0.73 0.65 9.26
C PHE A 53 0.55 -0.13 9.54
N CYS A 54 0.43 -1.46 9.66
CA CYS A 54 1.58 -2.35 9.87
C CYS A 54 2.07 -2.89 8.53
N CYS A 55 3.30 -2.54 8.15
CA CYS A 55 3.96 -3.09 6.98
C CYS A 55 5.40 -3.49 7.37
N THR A 56 5.77 -4.74 7.04
CA THR A 56 7.11 -5.26 7.28
C THR A 56 7.80 -5.44 5.94
N PHE A 57 8.94 -4.78 5.75
CA PHE A 57 9.80 -4.97 4.59
C PHE A 57 10.94 -5.91 4.93
N PHE A 58 11.23 -6.84 4.02
CA PHE A 58 12.41 -7.69 4.10
C PHE A 58 13.49 -7.15 3.16
N LYS A 59 14.71 -7.02 3.66
CA LYS A 59 15.90 -6.72 2.85
C LYS A 59 16.85 -7.91 2.90
N ALA A 60 17.21 -8.43 1.74
CA ALA A 60 18.20 -9.49 1.59
C ALA A 60 19.25 -9.08 0.55
N VAL A 61 20.46 -9.60 0.68
CA VAL A 61 21.55 -9.46 -0.30
C VAL A 61 22.04 -10.85 -0.67
N ALA A 62 22.07 -11.17 -1.96
CA ALA A 62 22.65 -12.40 -2.47
C ALA A 62 24.16 -12.20 -2.63
N ALA A 63 24.96 -13.05 -1.98
CA ALA A 63 26.38 -13.17 -2.31
C ALA A 63 26.50 -14.07 -3.56
N GLY A 64 27.03 -13.51 -4.65
CA GLY A 64 27.31 -14.28 -5.86
C GLY A 64 28.21 -15.47 -5.53
N LYS A 65 27.96 -16.62 -6.17
CA LYS A 65 28.86 -17.77 -6.06
C LYS A 65 30.20 -17.35 -6.67
N GLY A 66 31.19 -17.13 -5.80
CA GLY A 66 32.58 -16.94 -6.23
C GLY A 66 32.95 -18.08 -7.16
N ASP A 67 33.37 -17.70 -8.36
CA ASP A 67 34.11 -18.51 -9.30
C ASP A 67 35.23 -19.22 -8.53
N ARG A 68 35.03 -20.52 -8.31
CA ARG A 68 36.04 -21.39 -7.73
C ARG A 68 36.93 -21.85 -8.89
N GLY A 69 37.89 -21.00 -9.24
CA GLY A 69 39.04 -21.33 -10.10
C GLY A 69 40.11 -22.07 -9.30
#